data_AF-A0A2H0B7B3-F1
#
_entry.id   AF-A0A2H0B7B3-F1
#
_cell.length_a   1.000
_cell.length_b   1.000
_cell.length_c   1.000
_cell.angle_alpha   90.00
_cell.angle_beta   90.00
_cell.angle_gamma   90.00
#
_symmetry.space_group_name_H-M   'P 1'
#
loop_
_entity.id
_entity.type
_entity.pdbx_description
1 polymer ?
#
loop_
_entity_poly.entity_id
_entity_poly.type
_entity_poly.pdbx_seq_one_letter_code
_entity_poly.pdbx_strand_id
1 'polypeptide(L)'
;MIWLPVTSKELVLEIGSGHNPHPRSDILVDRWLYQDRERQRKVIKIDRPTIIADGCKLPFTNQSFDFVLCNQVIEHVEKPDQFVKEIARVAKRGLIITPHLLRERIFGWHYHRWFIDMKDDFLYFYPKKETQQTQFAHFIHVLYAHSYNFRHFIDSLDKKINIYYQWEKDIKIKISDDPEKILNIYDKKAGELLQQVTYSLKNLINQWASEKYERVVNCCYYWYEKIVRFKFRKVLKANIIKNLCCLKCGSQSISNKDKLLVCQKCKQTYILENGIPIMLNKHDLSKGY
;
A
#
# COMPACT_ATOMS: atom_id res chain seq x y z
N MET A 1 -6.76 6.19 12.35
CA MET A 1 -5.52 5.46 12.02
C MET A 1 -5.77 3.97 12.17
N ILE A 2 -5.22 3.13 11.29
CA ILE A 2 -5.45 1.69 11.33
C ILE A 2 -4.56 1.09 12.42
N TRP A 3 -5.15 0.32 13.34
CA TRP A 3 -4.37 -0.38 14.34
C TRP A 3 -3.78 -1.65 13.73
N LEU A 4 -2.46 -1.83 13.85
CA LEU A 4 -1.79 -3.04 13.39
C LEU A 4 -1.65 -4.02 14.57
N PRO A 5 -2.00 -5.31 14.39
CA PRO A 5 -1.87 -6.33 15.44
C PRO A 5 -0.40 -6.79 15.57
N VAL A 6 0.47 -5.88 16.00
CA VAL A 6 1.92 -6.10 16.14
C VAL A 6 2.44 -5.51 17.45
N THR A 7 3.38 -6.20 18.07
CA THR A 7 4.07 -5.74 19.28
C THR A 7 5.15 -4.72 18.94
N SER A 8 5.76 -4.07 19.93
CA SER A 8 6.87 -3.14 19.69
C SER A 8 8.17 -3.82 19.23
N LYS A 9 8.33 -5.14 19.41
CA LYS A 9 9.56 -5.86 19.05
C LYS A 9 9.58 -6.38 17.63
N GLU A 10 8.39 -6.55 17.04
CA GLU A 10 8.25 -7.11 15.69
C GLU A 10 8.73 -6.14 14.61
N LEU A 11 9.30 -6.68 13.53
CA LEU A 11 9.80 -5.92 12.39
C LEU A 11 8.72 -5.82 11.30
N VAL A 12 8.31 -4.59 10.98
CA VAL A 12 7.22 -4.32 10.02
C VAL A 12 7.76 -3.76 8.71
N LEU A 13 7.49 -4.45 7.61
CA LEU A 13 7.68 -3.95 6.25
C LEU A 13 6.41 -3.28 5.74
N GLU A 14 6.52 -2.09 5.17
CA GLU A 14 5.42 -1.45 4.44
C GLU A 14 5.75 -1.36 2.95
N ILE A 15 4.86 -1.89 2.13
CA ILE A 15 4.97 -1.88 0.67
C ILE A 15 4.06 -0.76 0.13
N GLY A 16 4.62 0.08 -0.74
CA GLY A 16 3.95 1.26 -1.29
C GLY A 16 3.74 2.36 -0.23
N SER A 17 4.77 2.61 0.59
CA SER A 17 4.69 3.57 1.70
C SER A 17 4.27 4.99 1.32
N GLY A 18 4.55 5.38 0.07
CA GLY A 18 4.13 6.65 -0.48
C GLY A 18 4.57 7.88 0.32
N HIS A 19 3.67 8.86 0.41
CA HIS A 19 3.93 10.13 1.12
C HIS A 19 3.52 10.09 2.60
N ASN A 20 2.85 9.02 3.03
CA ASN A 20 2.29 8.90 4.38
C ASN A 20 2.46 7.47 4.94
N PRO A 21 3.71 6.99 5.09
CA PRO A 21 4.00 5.70 5.70
C PRO A 21 3.35 5.57 7.06
N HIS A 22 2.85 4.38 7.34
CA HIS A 22 2.25 4.06 8.61
C HIS A 22 3.27 4.27 9.76
N PRO A 23 2.87 4.90 10.89
CA PRO A 23 3.79 5.21 11.98
C PRO A 23 4.43 3.97 12.59
N ARG A 24 3.76 2.83 12.55
CA ARG A 24 4.28 1.56 13.06
C ARG A 24 5.30 0.89 12.14
N SER A 25 5.39 1.25 10.86
CA SER A 25 6.32 0.59 9.93
C SER A 25 7.78 0.87 10.25
N ASP A 26 8.65 -0.12 10.04
CA ASP A 26 10.08 -0.03 10.33
C ASP A 26 10.93 0.18 9.09
N ILE A 27 10.57 -0.55 8.03
CA ILE A 27 11.24 -0.51 6.73
C ILE A 27 10.18 -0.22 5.67
N LEU A 28 10.51 0.71 4.78
CA LEU A 28 9.64 1.13 3.70
C LEU A 28 10.16 0.58 2.36
N VAL A 29 9.24 0.09 1.55
CA VAL A 29 9.49 -0.23 0.14
C VAL A 29 8.51 0.56 -0.71
N ASP A 30 9.02 1.15 -1.77
CA ASP A 30 8.19 1.78 -2.80
C ASP A 30 8.78 1.47 -4.19
N ARG A 31 7.97 1.59 -5.23
CA ARG A 31 8.42 1.40 -6.61
C ARG A 31 9.00 2.68 -7.20
N TRP A 32 8.56 3.83 -6.71
CA TRP A 32 8.81 5.14 -7.31
C TRP A 32 9.36 6.15 -6.30
N LEU A 33 10.64 6.44 -6.38
CA LEU A 33 11.31 7.57 -5.73
C LEU A 33 10.78 8.91 -6.23
N TYR A 34 10.65 9.08 -7.55
CA TYR A 34 10.30 10.37 -8.16
C TYR A 34 8.89 10.43 -8.75
N GLN A 35 8.39 9.33 -9.32
CA GLN A 35 7.03 9.34 -9.87
C GLN A 35 5.98 9.37 -8.74
N ASP A 36 4.98 10.23 -8.91
CA ASP A 36 3.99 10.54 -7.87
C ASP A 36 2.54 10.43 -8.37
N ARG A 37 2.34 9.93 -9.60
CA ARG A 37 1.02 9.77 -10.23
C ARG A 37 0.07 8.97 -9.36
N GLU A 38 0.57 7.87 -8.79
CA GLU A 38 -0.16 6.98 -7.88
C GLU A 38 -0.12 7.46 -6.42
N ARG A 39 0.52 8.62 -6.16
CA ARG A 39 0.74 9.19 -4.82
C ARG A 39 0.11 10.58 -4.67
N GLN A 40 -1.00 10.84 -5.35
CA GLN A 40 -1.70 12.13 -5.28
C GLN A 40 -0.79 13.34 -5.58
N ARG A 41 0.25 13.17 -6.41
CA ARG A 41 1.24 14.20 -6.73
C ARG A 41 2.04 14.73 -5.53
N LYS A 42 2.24 13.90 -4.52
CA LYS A 42 3.04 14.22 -3.33
C LYS A 42 4.38 13.49 -3.39
N VAL A 43 5.42 14.09 -2.83
CA VAL A 43 6.75 13.47 -2.74
C VAL A 43 6.72 12.28 -1.79
N ILE A 44 7.52 11.24 -2.07
CA ILE A 44 7.73 10.11 -1.14
C ILE A 44 8.26 10.62 0.20
N LYS A 45 7.80 10.01 1.30
CA LYS A 45 8.31 10.34 2.63
C LYS A 45 9.42 9.37 3.03
N ILE A 46 10.63 9.88 3.20
CA ILE A 46 11.82 9.10 3.54
C ILE A 46 12.33 9.51 4.93
N ASP A 47 11.65 9.05 5.97
CA ASP A 47 11.97 9.36 7.38
C ASP A 47 12.63 8.19 8.14
N ARG A 48 12.74 7.03 7.49
CA ARG A 48 13.30 5.77 8.03
C ARG A 48 13.88 4.92 6.89
N PRO A 49 14.47 3.75 7.16
CA PRO A 49 15.05 2.89 6.13
C PRO A 49 14.06 2.66 4.96
N THR A 50 14.46 3.04 3.75
CA THR A 50 13.62 2.99 2.54
C THR A 50 14.39 2.31 1.41
N ILE A 51 13.72 1.45 0.66
CA ILE A 51 14.27 0.71 -0.48
C ILE A 51 13.34 0.96 -1.67
N ILE A 52 13.93 1.17 -2.85
CA ILE A 52 13.16 1.17 -4.10
C ILE A 52 13.22 -0.21 -4.72
N ALA A 53 12.09 -0.89 -4.85
CA ALA A 53 11.98 -2.25 -5.37
C ALA A 53 10.61 -2.53 -6.00
N ASP A 54 10.55 -3.57 -6.82
CA ASP A 54 9.28 -4.11 -7.31
C ASP A 54 8.66 -5.02 -6.24
N GLY A 55 7.38 -4.83 -5.93
CA GLY A 55 6.67 -5.64 -4.95
C GLY A 55 6.50 -7.11 -5.35
N CYS A 56 6.62 -7.44 -6.63
CA CYS A 56 6.65 -8.83 -7.12
C CYS A 56 8.03 -9.47 -6.95
N LYS A 57 9.06 -8.71 -6.58
CA LYS A 57 10.43 -9.22 -6.38
C LYS A 57 11.21 -8.38 -5.36
N LEU A 58 10.91 -8.61 -4.10
CA LEU A 58 11.47 -7.91 -2.96
C LEU A 58 12.91 -8.39 -2.65
N PRO A 59 13.85 -7.47 -2.37
CA PRO A 59 15.25 -7.79 -2.13
C PRO A 59 15.51 -8.28 -0.70
N PHE A 60 14.67 -9.15 -0.16
CA PHE A 60 14.82 -9.70 1.19
C PHE A 60 14.81 -11.22 1.17
N THR A 61 15.43 -11.84 2.18
CA THR A 61 15.36 -13.30 2.36
C THR A 61 13.97 -13.73 2.81
N ASN A 62 13.71 -15.04 2.78
CA ASN A 62 12.44 -15.58 3.25
C ASN A 62 12.26 -15.27 4.74
N GLN A 63 11.03 -14.93 5.13
CA GLN A 63 10.62 -14.70 6.52
C GLN A 63 11.54 -13.70 7.27
N SER A 64 12.03 -12.67 6.57
CA SER A 64 12.86 -11.62 7.17
C SER A 64 12.06 -10.60 7.98
N PHE A 65 10.72 -10.62 7.90
CA PHE A 65 9.83 -9.73 8.62
C PHE A 65 8.77 -10.49 9.39
N ASP A 66 8.36 -9.92 10.52
CA ASP A 66 7.28 -10.47 11.34
C ASP A 66 5.90 -10.08 10.77
N PHE A 67 5.83 -8.94 10.07
CA PHE A 67 4.58 -8.42 9.51
C PHE A 67 4.81 -7.60 8.24
N VAL A 68 3.92 -7.76 7.26
CA VAL A 68 3.83 -6.88 6.08
C VAL A 68 2.54 -6.08 6.11
N LEU A 69 2.65 -4.76 5.94
CA LEU A 69 1.54 -3.88 5.59
C LEU A 69 1.61 -3.56 4.09
N CYS A 70 0.52 -3.78 3.38
CA CYS A 70 0.33 -3.39 1.99
C CYS A 70 -0.97 -2.58 1.91
N ASN A 71 -0.88 -1.28 1.65
CA ASN A 71 -2.02 -0.37 1.75
C ASN A 71 -2.19 0.42 0.45
N GLN A 72 -3.27 0.15 -0.28
CA GLN A 72 -3.63 0.77 -1.55
C GLN A 72 -2.51 0.60 -2.60
N VAL A 73 -2.14 -0.64 -2.89
CA VAL A 73 -1.03 -1.00 -3.80
C VAL A 73 -1.42 -2.15 -4.71
N ILE A 74 -2.01 -3.21 -4.15
CA ILE A 74 -2.25 -4.46 -4.87
C ILE A 74 -3.19 -4.28 -6.09
N GLU A 75 -4.05 -3.26 -6.07
CA GLU A 75 -4.92 -2.86 -7.18
C GLU A 75 -4.18 -2.26 -8.39
N HIS A 76 -2.92 -1.84 -8.20
CA HIS A 76 -2.04 -1.31 -9.24
C HIS A 76 -1.11 -2.36 -9.85
N VAL A 77 -0.96 -3.50 -9.18
CA VAL A 77 0.02 -4.53 -9.52
C VAL A 77 -0.36 -5.25 -10.81
N GLU A 78 0.61 -5.51 -11.67
CA GLU A 78 0.37 -6.23 -12.94
C GLU A 78 0.06 -7.72 -12.73
N LYS A 79 0.76 -8.37 -11.79
CA LYS A 79 0.66 -9.80 -11.52
C LYS A 79 0.34 -10.07 -10.04
N PRO A 80 -0.95 -10.00 -9.64
CA PRO A 80 -1.33 -10.12 -8.24
C PRO A 80 -0.93 -11.47 -7.64
N ASP A 81 -0.91 -12.55 -8.43
CA ASP A 81 -0.47 -13.88 -8.03
C ASP A 81 1.02 -13.94 -7.63
N GLN A 82 1.88 -13.25 -8.38
CA GLN A 82 3.31 -13.15 -8.07
C GLN A 82 3.54 -12.26 -6.85
N PHE A 83 2.84 -11.14 -6.79
CA PHE A 83 2.94 -10.17 -5.70
C PHE A 83 2.55 -10.76 -4.35
N VAL A 84 1.41 -11.47 -4.27
CA VAL A 84 0.99 -12.09 -3.00
C VAL A 84 1.94 -13.21 -2.55
N LYS A 85 2.47 -14.00 -3.50
CA LYS A 85 3.51 -15.01 -3.20
C LYS A 85 4.77 -14.35 -2.64
N GLU A 86 5.17 -13.23 -3.21
CA GLU A 86 6.37 -12.51 -2.77
C GLU A 86 6.20 -11.88 -1.38
N ILE A 87 5.02 -11.33 -1.09
CA ILE A 87 4.68 -10.83 0.25
C ILE A 87 4.68 -11.96 1.28
N ALA A 88 4.04 -13.09 0.98
CA ALA A 88 4.03 -14.26 1.86
C ALA A 88 5.41 -14.93 1.99
N ARG A 89 6.30 -14.74 1.00
CA ARG A 89 7.68 -15.23 1.08
C ARG A 89 8.47 -14.47 2.14
N VAL A 90 8.35 -13.14 2.20
CA VAL A 90 9.17 -12.30 3.09
C VAL A 90 8.63 -12.20 4.52
N ALA A 91 7.36 -12.53 4.75
CA ALA A 91 6.74 -12.50 6.09
C ALA A 91 5.73 -13.64 6.30
N LYS A 92 5.52 -14.02 7.55
CA LYS A 92 4.55 -15.08 7.90
C LYS A 92 3.11 -14.60 7.98
N ARG A 93 2.89 -13.29 8.14
CA ARG A 93 1.57 -12.70 8.31
C ARG A 93 1.59 -11.24 7.89
N GLY A 94 0.40 -10.66 7.69
CA GLY A 94 0.30 -9.27 7.29
C GLY A 94 -1.13 -8.78 7.15
N LEU A 95 -1.24 -7.54 6.68
CA LEU A 95 -2.50 -6.88 6.36
C LEU A 95 -2.40 -6.25 4.97
N ILE A 96 -3.31 -6.64 4.10
CA ILE A 96 -3.54 -6.01 2.79
C ILE A 96 -4.79 -5.16 2.92
N ILE A 97 -4.69 -3.89 2.52
CA ILE A 97 -5.80 -2.95 2.47
C ILE A 97 -5.91 -2.47 1.03
N THR A 98 -7.08 -2.63 0.44
CA THR A 98 -7.29 -2.29 -0.97
C THR A 98 -8.75 -1.87 -1.20
N PRO A 99 -9.06 -1.05 -2.22
CA PRO A 99 -10.42 -0.69 -2.53
C PRO A 99 -11.28 -1.94 -2.76
N HIS A 100 -12.41 -2.01 -2.07
CA HIS A 100 -13.45 -2.94 -2.45
C HIS A 100 -14.01 -2.54 -3.82
N LEU A 101 -14.48 -3.50 -4.61
CA LEU A 101 -15.09 -3.28 -5.93
C LEU A 101 -16.17 -2.18 -5.85
N LEU A 102 -16.95 -2.14 -4.77
CA LEU A 102 -17.91 -1.07 -4.50
C LEU A 102 -17.28 0.35 -4.50
N ARG A 103 -16.13 0.53 -3.86
CA ARG A 103 -15.40 1.82 -3.88
C ARG A 103 -14.89 2.15 -5.27
N GLU A 104 -14.39 1.13 -5.97
CA GLU A 104 -13.95 1.26 -7.36
C GLU A 104 -15.08 1.74 -8.28
N ARG A 105 -16.32 1.28 -8.07
CA ARG A 105 -17.50 1.75 -8.82
C ARG A 105 -17.91 3.17 -8.44
N ILE A 106 -17.77 3.56 -7.17
CA ILE A 106 -18.06 4.93 -6.73
C ILE A 106 -17.05 5.91 -7.34
N PHE A 107 -15.75 5.61 -7.27
CA PHE A 107 -14.69 6.55 -7.64
C PHE A 107 -14.20 6.43 -9.08
N GLY A 108 -14.23 5.24 -9.69
CA GLY A 108 -13.85 5.05 -11.09
C GLY A 108 -12.38 5.35 -11.40
N TRP A 109 -11.44 4.94 -10.54
CA TRP A 109 -10.02 5.22 -10.73
C TRP A 109 -9.46 4.61 -12.01
N HIS A 110 -9.18 5.42 -13.02
CA HIS A 110 -8.71 4.93 -14.33
C HIS A 110 -7.35 4.21 -14.27
N TYR A 111 -6.53 4.44 -13.25
CA TYR A 111 -5.19 3.87 -13.12
C TYR A 111 -5.15 2.55 -12.33
N HIS A 112 -6.23 2.16 -11.63
CA HIS A 112 -6.31 0.82 -11.03
C HIS A 112 -6.55 -0.22 -12.12
N ARG A 113 -5.87 -1.37 -12.02
CA ARG A 113 -5.95 -2.47 -12.98
C ARG A 113 -7.05 -3.47 -12.66
N TRP A 114 -7.49 -3.52 -11.41
CA TRP A 114 -8.36 -4.57 -10.90
C TRP A 114 -9.59 -4.01 -10.21
N PHE A 115 -10.73 -4.68 -10.39
CA PHE A 115 -11.79 -4.71 -9.39
C PHE A 115 -11.48 -5.82 -8.39
N ILE A 116 -11.57 -5.53 -7.09
CA ILE A 116 -11.23 -6.50 -6.04
C ILE A 116 -12.43 -6.73 -5.12
N ASP A 117 -12.83 -7.99 -4.97
CA ASP A 117 -13.90 -8.42 -4.07
C ASP A 117 -13.35 -9.43 -3.05
N MET A 118 -14.03 -9.63 -1.93
CA MET A 118 -13.62 -10.59 -0.90
C MET A 118 -14.78 -11.56 -0.60
N LYS A 119 -14.56 -12.86 -0.80
CA LYS A 119 -15.54 -13.92 -0.50
C LYS A 119 -14.83 -15.14 0.07
N ASP A 120 -15.34 -15.68 1.18
CA ASP A 120 -14.85 -16.92 1.79
C ASP A 120 -13.31 -16.94 1.99
N ASP A 121 -12.74 -15.83 2.48
CA ASP A 121 -11.29 -15.59 2.65
C ASP A 121 -10.45 -15.54 1.36
N PHE A 122 -11.07 -15.52 0.18
CA PHE A 122 -10.38 -15.27 -1.08
C PHE A 122 -10.53 -13.81 -1.52
N LEU A 123 -9.42 -13.22 -1.96
CA LEU A 123 -9.43 -12.00 -2.76
C LEU A 123 -9.68 -12.36 -4.23
N TYR A 124 -10.81 -11.92 -4.76
CA TYR A 124 -11.16 -12.07 -6.17
C TYR A 124 -10.69 -10.86 -6.95
N PHE A 125 -9.88 -11.08 -7.97
CA PHE A 125 -9.38 -10.08 -8.89
C PHE A 125 -10.11 -10.21 -10.22
N TYR A 126 -10.72 -9.12 -10.66
CA TYR A 126 -11.32 -9.02 -11.98
C TYR A 126 -10.60 -7.93 -12.78
N PRO A 127 -10.04 -8.25 -13.97
CA PRO A 127 -9.31 -7.27 -14.76
C PRO A 127 -10.25 -6.18 -15.25
N LYS A 128 -9.78 -4.93 -15.21
CA LYS A 128 -10.54 -3.79 -15.73
C LYS A 128 -10.31 -3.64 -17.23
N LYS A 129 -11.40 -3.53 -17.98
CA LYS A 129 -11.39 -3.13 -19.39
C LYS A 129 -11.41 -1.60 -19.49
N GLU A 130 -10.78 -1.03 -20.51
CA GLU A 130 -10.77 0.43 -20.74
C GLU A 130 -12.18 1.03 -20.86
N THR A 131 -13.14 0.25 -21.37
CA THR A 131 -14.54 0.64 -21.54
C THR A 131 -15.32 0.76 -20.22
N GLN A 132 -14.77 0.30 -19.09
CA GLN A 132 -15.47 0.24 -17.81
C GLN A 132 -15.24 1.47 -16.91
N GLN A 133 -14.73 2.56 -17.48
CA GLN A 133 -14.57 3.84 -16.79
C GLN A 133 -15.92 4.48 -16.48
N THR A 134 -16.09 5.01 -15.26
CA THR A 134 -17.33 5.67 -14.87
C THR A 134 -17.33 7.12 -15.36
N GLN A 135 -18.36 7.52 -16.11
CA GLN A 135 -18.45 8.87 -16.70
C GLN A 135 -18.46 9.98 -15.63
N PHE A 136 -18.86 9.65 -14.40
CA PHE A 136 -18.93 10.58 -13.27
C PHE A 136 -17.71 10.52 -12.34
N ALA A 137 -16.67 9.74 -12.65
CA ALA A 137 -15.47 9.60 -11.81
C ALA A 137 -14.91 10.97 -11.39
N HIS A 138 -14.70 11.86 -12.36
CA HIS A 138 -14.17 13.20 -12.10
C HIS A 138 -15.06 14.00 -11.13
N PHE A 139 -16.38 13.98 -11.34
CA PHE A 139 -17.34 14.66 -10.47
C PHE A 139 -17.29 14.12 -9.03
N ILE A 140 -17.23 12.79 -8.86
CA ILE A 140 -17.12 12.16 -7.53
C ILE A 140 -15.81 12.54 -6.84
N HIS A 141 -14.69 12.59 -7.57
CA HIS A 141 -13.42 13.06 -7.02
C HIS A 141 -13.47 14.52 -6.57
N VAL A 142 -14.13 15.39 -7.36
CA VAL A 142 -14.35 16.79 -7.01
C VAL A 142 -15.22 16.92 -5.76
N LEU A 143 -16.33 16.16 -5.67
CA LEU A 143 -17.16 16.12 -4.47
C LEU A 143 -16.38 15.67 -3.24
N TYR A 144 -15.58 14.63 -3.35
CA TYR A 144 -14.75 14.15 -2.24
C TYR A 144 -13.69 15.17 -1.81
N ALA A 145 -13.10 15.91 -2.75
CA ALA A 145 -12.10 16.93 -2.45
C ALA A 145 -12.72 18.18 -1.79
N HIS A 146 -13.90 18.61 -2.27
CA HIS A 146 -14.45 19.93 -1.97
C HIS A 146 -15.73 19.93 -1.13
N SER A 147 -16.44 18.80 -1.01
CA SER A 147 -17.64 18.66 -0.18
C SER A 147 -17.32 17.88 1.09
N TYR A 148 -17.36 18.59 2.21
CA TYR A 148 -17.10 18.01 3.52
C TYR A 148 -18.06 16.88 3.88
N ASN A 149 -19.38 17.11 3.69
CA ASN A 149 -20.41 16.11 3.99
C ASN A 149 -20.23 14.85 3.13
N PHE A 150 -19.88 15.02 1.86
CA PHE A 150 -19.65 13.89 0.97
C PHE A 150 -18.41 13.10 1.40
N ARG A 151 -17.28 13.79 1.64
CA ARG A 151 -16.05 13.15 2.14
C ARG A 151 -16.30 12.39 3.43
N HIS A 152 -16.99 13.01 4.38
CA HIS A 152 -17.34 12.37 5.65
C HIS A 152 -18.15 11.10 5.46
N PHE A 153 -19.20 11.20 4.64
CA PHE A 153 -20.06 10.07 4.36
C PHE A 153 -19.25 8.92 3.78
N ILE A 154 -18.40 9.19 2.78
CA ILE A 154 -17.50 8.18 2.22
C ILE A 154 -16.54 7.62 3.26
N ASP A 155 -15.92 8.45 4.08
CA ASP A 155 -14.97 8.02 5.12
C ASP A 155 -15.65 7.17 6.20
N SER A 156 -16.90 7.48 6.55
CA SER A 156 -17.71 6.68 7.47
C SER A 156 -18.01 5.27 6.96
N LEU A 157 -17.92 5.09 5.64
CA LEU A 157 -18.14 3.81 4.97
C LEU A 157 -16.84 3.02 4.77
N ASP A 158 -15.70 3.49 5.29
CA ASP A 158 -14.39 2.91 5.05
C ASP A 158 -14.36 1.37 5.18
N LYS A 159 -14.89 0.81 6.26
CA LYS A 159 -14.95 -0.66 6.47
C LYS A 159 -15.86 -1.41 5.49
N LYS A 160 -16.79 -0.73 4.84
CA LYS A 160 -17.72 -1.28 3.85
C LYS A 160 -17.18 -1.18 2.42
N ILE A 161 -16.33 -0.19 2.16
CA ILE A 161 -15.82 0.12 0.83
C ILE A 161 -14.31 -0.14 0.69
N ASN A 162 -13.61 -0.53 1.76
CA ASN A 162 -12.27 -1.10 1.70
C ASN A 162 -12.28 -2.53 2.19
N ILE A 163 -11.40 -3.34 1.61
CA ILE A 163 -11.09 -4.68 2.07
C ILE A 163 -9.94 -4.57 3.06
N TYR A 164 -10.10 -5.18 4.24
CA TYR A 164 -9.07 -5.34 5.25
C TYR A 164 -8.72 -6.82 5.36
N TYR A 165 -7.80 -7.28 4.52
CA TYR A 165 -7.44 -8.69 4.40
C TYR A 165 -6.23 -9.02 5.29
N GLN A 166 -6.51 -9.52 6.49
CA GLN A 166 -5.50 -10.09 7.35
C GLN A 166 -5.20 -11.53 6.94
N TRP A 167 -3.93 -11.88 6.85
CA TRP A 167 -3.49 -13.20 6.41
C TRP A 167 -2.40 -13.75 7.31
N GLU A 168 -2.31 -15.08 7.31
CA GLU A 168 -1.28 -15.85 8.00
C GLU A 168 -0.89 -17.04 7.12
N LYS A 169 0.42 -17.24 6.95
CA LYS A 169 1.09 -18.20 6.06
C LYS A 169 0.88 -17.95 4.57
N ASP A 170 -0.38 -17.95 4.13
CA ASP A 170 -0.74 -17.87 2.72
C ASP A 170 -1.78 -16.78 2.47
N ILE A 171 -1.74 -16.22 1.26
CA ILE A 171 -2.72 -15.26 0.76
C ILE A 171 -3.52 -15.96 -0.34
N LYS A 172 -4.83 -16.10 -0.13
CA LYS A 172 -5.72 -16.81 -1.05
C LYS A 172 -6.29 -15.83 -2.06
N ILE A 173 -5.99 -16.03 -3.34
CA ILE A 173 -6.53 -15.21 -4.42
C ILE A 173 -7.17 -16.06 -5.51
N LYS A 174 -8.09 -15.46 -6.27
CA LYS A 174 -8.63 -15.99 -7.52
C LYS A 174 -8.67 -14.88 -8.56
N ILE A 175 -8.21 -15.17 -9.77
CA ILE A 175 -8.32 -14.27 -10.92
C ILE A 175 -9.44 -14.79 -11.80
N SER A 176 -10.37 -13.92 -12.19
CA SER A 176 -11.55 -14.27 -12.98
C SER A 176 -11.71 -13.30 -14.14
N ASP A 177 -12.03 -13.81 -15.33
CA ASP A 177 -11.86 -13.05 -16.58
C ASP A 177 -13.01 -12.09 -16.90
N ASP A 178 -14.21 -12.27 -16.32
CA ASP A 178 -15.36 -11.43 -16.63
C ASP A 178 -16.20 -11.01 -15.41
N PRO A 179 -16.16 -9.72 -15.02
CA PRO A 179 -16.99 -9.20 -13.95
C PRO A 179 -18.35 -8.66 -14.40
N GLU A 180 -18.74 -8.65 -15.69
CA GLU A 180 -19.88 -7.83 -16.16
C GLU A 180 -21.18 -8.00 -15.35
N LYS A 181 -21.58 -9.25 -15.09
CA LYS A 181 -22.76 -9.54 -14.25
C LYS A 181 -22.61 -8.99 -12.83
N ILE A 182 -21.40 -9.05 -12.28
CA ILE A 182 -21.07 -8.54 -10.95
C ILE A 182 -21.05 -7.01 -10.94
N LEU A 183 -20.51 -6.36 -11.98
CA LEU A 183 -20.42 -4.90 -12.05
C LEU A 183 -21.80 -4.24 -12.00
N ASN A 184 -22.78 -4.75 -12.77
CA ASN A 184 -24.15 -4.22 -12.75
C ASN A 184 -24.78 -4.25 -11.36
N ILE A 185 -24.53 -5.32 -10.59
CA ILE A 185 -25.00 -5.44 -9.21
C ILE A 185 -24.37 -4.35 -8.34
N TYR A 186 -23.07 -4.12 -8.49
CA TYR A 186 -22.35 -3.14 -7.69
C TYR A 186 -22.59 -1.69 -8.12
N ASP A 187 -22.97 -1.44 -9.37
CA ASP A 187 -23.45 -0.13 -9.82
C ASP A 187 -24.75 0.24 -9.12
N LYS A 188 -25.69 -0.70 -9.05
CA LYS A 188 -26.93 -0.50 -8.27
C LYS A 188 -26.63 -0.25 -6.80
N LYS A 189 -25.77 -1.08 -6.18
CA LYS A 189 -25.36 -0.91 -4.77
C LYS A 189 -24.66 0.43 -4.53
N ALA A 190 -23.81 0.89 -5.46
CA ALA A 190 -23.15 2.18 -5.37
C ALA A 190 -24.19 3.31 -5.40
N GLY A 191 -25.15 3.26 -6.32
CA GLY A 191 -26.26 4.22 -6.39
C GLY A 191 -27.10 4.26 -5.11
N GLU A 192 -27.50 3.09 -4.59
CA GLU A 192 -28.25 2.96 -3.32
C GLU A 192 -27.48 3.53 -2.13
N LEU A 193 -26.15 3.37 -2.12
CA LEU A 193 -25.29 3.93 -1.09
C LEU A 193 -25.22 5.45 -1.20
N LEU A 194 -25.00 5.99 -2.39
CA LEU A 194 -24.88 7.43 -2.62
C LEU A 194 -26.20 8.19 -2.34
N GLN A 195 -27.36 7.52 -2.44
CA GLN A 195 -28.65 8.09 -2.04
C GLN A 195 -28.76 8.33 -0.52
N GLN A 196 -27.92 7.68 0.29
CA GLN A 196 -27.94 7.81 1.75
C GLN A 196 -27.10 9.02 2.24
N VAL A 197 -26.46 9.75 1.33
CA VAL A 197 -25.72 10.97 1.68
C VAL A 197 -26.71 11.99 2.25
N THR A 198 -26.54 12.34 3.52
CA THR A 198 -27.36 13.35 4.20
C THR A 198 -26.54 14.59 4.52
N TYR A 199 -27.11 15.76 4.22
CA TYR A 199 -26.52 17.05 4.53
C TYR A 199 -27.18 17.59 5.80
N SER A 200 -26.60 17.34 6.98
CA SER A 200 -27.15 17.84 8.25
C SER A 200 -26.08 18.56 9.09
N LEU A 201 -26.48 19.69 9.69
CA LEU A 201 -25.64 20.48 10.62
C LEU A 201 -25.16 19.67 11.82
N LYS A 202 -25.95 18.70 12.27
CA LYS A 202 -25.59 17.80 13.38
C LYS A 202 -24.45 16.85 13.00
N ASN A 203 -24.46 16.32 11.76
CA ASN A 203 -23.37 15.48 11.24
C ASN A 203 -22.08 16.29 11.12
N LEU A 204 -22.17 17.55 10.64
CA LEU A 204 -21.04 18.47 10.58
C LEU A 204 -20.36 18.69 11.94
N ILE A 205 -21.14 18.91 13.01
CA ILE A 205 -20.60 19.15 14.36
C ILE A 205 -19.99 17.89 14.96
N ASN A 206 -20.70 16.75 14.89
CA ASN A 206 -20.22 15.47 15.41
C ASN A 206 -18.92 15.05 14.73
N GLN A 207 -18.82 15.30 13.43
CA GLN A 207 -17.62 15.02 12.66
C GLN A 207 -16.46 15.96 13.00
N TRP A 208 -16.70 17.26 13.15
CA TRP A 208 -15.63 18.17 13.56
C TRP A 208 -15.02 17.74 14.90
N ALA A 209 -15.86 17.28 15.83
CA ALA A 209 -15.42 16.72 17.10
C ALA A 209 -14.63 15.42 16.91
N SER A 210 -15.12 14.48 16.08
CA SER A 210 -14.43 13.20 15.85
C SER A 210 -13.11 13.38 15.09
N GLU A 211 -13.05 14.23 14.07
CA GLU A 211 -11.83 14.54 13.32
C GLU A 211 -10.78 15.21 14.21
N LYS A 212 -11.18 16.15 15.07
CA LYS A 212 -10.25 16.76 16.05
C LYS A 212 -9.76 15.72 17.05
N TYR A 213 -10.66 14.90 17.59
CA TYR A 213 -10.31 13.85 18.53
C TYR A 213 -9.35 12.84 17.89
N GLU A 214 -9.69 12.29 16.72
CA GLU A 214 -8.83 11.38 15.98
C GLU A 214 -7.50 12.03 15.63
N ARG A 215 -7.48 13.30 15.20
CA ARG A 215 -6.23 14.00 14.88
C ARG A 215 -5.34 14.13 16.11
N VAL A 216 -5.90 14.43 17.28
CA VAL A 216 -5.15 14.48 18.54
C VAL A 216 -4.62 13.09 18.90
N VAL A 217 -5.48 12.07 18.92
CA VAL A 217 -5.08 10.68 19.25
C VAL A 217 -4.04 10.16 18.27
N ASN A 218 -4.22 10.38 16.97
CA ASN A 218 -3.29 9.99 15.91
C ASN A 218 -1.96 10.72 16.04
N CYS A 219 -1.96 12.01 16.37
CA CYS A 219 -0.75 12.77 16.68
C CYS A 219 -0.04 12.18 17.90
N CYS A 220 -0.75 11.95 19.01
CA CYS A 220 -0.18 11.37 20.22
C CYS A 220 0.43 9.99 19.96
N TYR A 221 -0.29 9.11 19.26
CA TYR A 221 0.21 7.79 18.89
C TYR A 221 1.40 7.87 17.94
N TYR A 222 1.36 8.75 16.94
CA TYR A 222 2.49 9.01 16.04
C TYR A 222 3.74 9.45 16.81
N TRP A 223 3.59 10.42 17.73
CA TRP A 223 4.69 10.89 18.56
C TRP A 223 5.21 9.80 19.49
N TYR A 224 4.31 9.02 20.10
CA TYR A 224 4.66 7.87 20.92
C TYR A 224 5.51 6.85 20.15
N GLU A 225 5.01 6.35 19.02
CA GLU A 225 5.74 5.39 18.17
C GLU A 225 7.09 5.97 17.70
N LYS A 226 7.11 7.25 17.31
CA LYS A 226 8.32 7.93 16.86
C LYS A 226 9.38 8.03 17.95
N ILE A 227 9.00 8.39 19.18
CA ILE A 227 9.90 8.52 20.32
C ILE A 227 10.43 7.15 20.73
N VAL A 228 9.53 6.18 20.92
CA VAL A 228 9.87 4.82 21.37
C VAL A 228 10.80 4.14 20.36
N ARG A 229 10.55 4.28 19.06
CA ARG A 229 11.32 3.59 18.00
C ARG A 229 12.48 4.40 17.44
N PHE A 230 12.76 5.61 17.93
CA PHE A 230 13.82 6.47 17.37
C PHE A 230 15.19 5.78 17.35
N LYS A 231 15.61 5.23 18.50
CA LYS A 231 16.88 4.50 18.61
C LYS A 231 16.90 3.25 17.73
N PHE A 232 15.80 2.49 17.72
CA PHE A 232 15.65 1.26 16.92
C PHE A 232 15.77 1.55 15.41
N ARG A 233 15.08 2.58 14.90
CA ARG A 233 15.16 2.98 13.49
C ARG A 233 16.54 3.46 13.08
N LYS A 234 17.29 4.13 13.96
CA LYS A 234 18.67 4.54 13.67
C LYS A 234 19.56 3.30 13.47
N VAL A 235 19.41 2.28 14.30
CA VAL A 235 20.12 1.00 14.17
C VAL A 235 19.72 0.26 12.88
N LEU A 236 18.43 0.20 12.56
CA LEU A 236 17.96 -0.38 11.31
C LEU A 236 18.49 0.36 10.08
N LYS A 237 18.51 1.70 10.11
CA LYS A 237 19.04 2.52 9.01
C LYS A 237 20.52 2.23 8.76
N ALA A 238 21.31 2.06 9.82
CA ALA A 238 22.71 1.68 9.70
C ALA A 238 22.91 0.26 9.12
N ASN A 239 21.92 -0.62 9.23
CA ASN A 239 22.02 -2.03 8.85
C ASN A 239 21.11 -2.45 7.69
N ILE A 240 20.40 -1.52 7.02
CA ILE A 240 19.42 -1.85 5.97
C ILE A 240 20.04 -2.72 4.88
N ILE A 241 21.28 -2.44 4.49
CA ILE A 241 22.03 -3.17 3.47
C ILE A 241 22.25 -4.64 3.88
N LYS A 242 22.44 -4.92 5.17
CA LYS A 242 22.64 -6.29 5.68
C LYS A 242 21.39 -7.17 5.55
N ASN A 243 20.22 -6.54 5.50
CA ASN A 243 18.95 -7.26 5.32
C ASN A 243 18.62 -7.47 3.84
N LEU A 244 19.40 -6.91 2.92
CA LEU A 244 19.18 -7.05 1.48
C LEU A 244 19.76 -8.36 0.94
N CYS A 245 19.08 -8.92 -0.05
CA CYS A 245 19.60 -10.01 -0.86
C CYS A 245 19.65 -9.61 -2.34
N CYS A 246 20.58 -10.22 -3.08
CA CYS A 246 20.73 -9.98 -4.49
C CYS A 246 19.56 -10.58 -5.28
N LEU A 247 18.81 -9.75 -6.00
CA LEU A 247 17.70 -10.16 -6.88
C LEU A 247 18.07 -11.17 -7.97
N LYS A 248 19.37 -11.31 -8.30
CA LYS A 248 19.85 -12.26 -9.32
C LYS A 248 20.17 -13.64 -8.74
N CYS A 249 20.78 -13.72 -7.55
CA CYS A 249 21.33 -14.98 -7.02
C CYS A 249 20.94 -15.30 -5.57
N GLY A 250 20.15 -14.44 -4.92
CA GLY A 250 19.70 -14.59 -3.53
C GLY A 250 20.77 -14.35 -2.46
N SER A 251 22.02 -14.08 -2.82
CA SER A 251 23.09 -13.87 -1.83
C SER A 251 22.88 -12.57 -1.04
N GLN A 252 23.04 -12.66 0.28
CA GLN A 252 23.07 -11.50 1.21
C GLN A 252 24.44 -10.81 1.28
N SER A 253 25.45 -11.34 0.58
CA SER A 253 26.79 -10.75 0.55
C SER A 253 26.80 -9.55 -0.39
N ILE A 254 26.21 -8.44 0.05
CA ILE A 254 26.14 -7.17 -0.66
C ILE A 254 27.09 -6.19 0.04
N SER A 255 28.03 -5.63 -0.71
CA SER A 255 28.90 -4.56 -0.21
C SER A 255 28.51 -3.22 -0.83
N ASN A 256 28.74 -2.16 -0.08
CA ASN A 256 28.73 -0.81 -0.63
C ASN A 256 30.07 -0.52 -1.30
N LYS A 257 30.04 -0.02 -2.53
CA LYS A 257 31.18 0.55 -3.24
C LYS A 257 30.72 1.86 -3.91
N ASP A 258 31.13 2.98 -3.32
CA ASP A 258 30.76 4.34 -3.76
C ASP A 258 29.24 4.57 -3.80
N LYS A 259 28.68 4.81 -5.01
CA LYS A 259 27.25 4.99 -5.27
C LYS A 259 26.55 3.71 -5.74
N LEU A 260 27.16 2.54 -5.50
CA LEU A 260 26.67 1.25 -5.95
C LEU A 260 26.66 0.24 -4.81
N LEU A 261 25.66 -0.65 -4.83
CA LEU A 261 25.67 -1.89 -4.09
C LEU A 261 26.12 -3.03 -5.02
N VAL A 262 27.08 -3.84 -4.57
CA VAL A 262 27.66 -4.92 -5.38
C VAL A 262 27.44 -6.25 -4.67
N CYS A 263 26.79 -7.19 -5.35
CA CYS A 263 26.72 -8.56 -4.89
C CYS A 263 28.08 -9.25 -5.05
N GLN A 264 28.65 -9.72 -3.95
CA GLN A 264 29.97 -10.35 -3.95
C GLN A 264 29.99 -11.71 -4.65
N LYS A 265 28.85 -12.41 -4.71
CA LYS A 265 28.70 -13.72 -5.35
C LYS A 265 28.60 -13.65 -6.88
N CYS A 266 27.64 -12.88 -7.41
CA CYS A 266 27.36 -12.85 -8.85
C CYS A 266 27.76 -11.55 -9.55
N LYS A 267 28.39 -10.62 -8.81
CA LYS A 267 28.86 -9.30 -9.27
C LYS A 267 27.77 -8.39 -9.82
N GLN A 268 26.50 -8.73 -9.63
CA GLN A 268 25.37 -7.85 -9.95
C GLN A 268 25.48 -6.55 -9.14
N THR A 269 25.28 -5.43 -9.82
CA THR A 269 25.29 -4.10 -9.21
C THR A 269 23.87 -3.53 -9.11
N TYR A 270 23.66 -2.68 -8.12
CA TYR A 270 22.44 -1.90 -7.89
C TYR A 270 22.82 -0.46 -7.55
N ILE A 271 21.95 0.49 -7.86
CA ILE A 271 22.21 1.91 -7.61
C ILE A 271 22.00 2.20 -6.11
N LEU A 272 22.86 3.03 -5.53
CA LEU A 272 22.69 3.59 -4.20
C LEU A 272 22.58 5.12 -4.31
N GLU A 273 21.35 5.62 -4.29
CA GLU A 273 21.05 7.03 -4.53
C GLU A 273 20.72 7.73 -3.22
N ASN A 274 21.54 8.69 -2.79
CA ASN A 274 21.37 9.39 -1.50
C ASN A 274 21.21 8.42 -0.30
N GLY A 275 21.86 7.26 -0.36
CA GLY A 275 21.77 6.20 0.65
C GLY A 275 20.52 5.32 0.54
N ILE A 276 19.72 5.46 -0.51
CA ILE A 276 18.53 4.66 -0.81
C ILE A 276 18.93 3.57 -1.83
N PRO A 277 18.84 2.29 -1.46
CA PRO A 277 19.07 1.19 -2.39
C PRO A 277 17.97 1.15 -3.47
N ILE A 278 18.37 1.21 -4.74
CA ILE A 278 17.49 1.00 -5.90
C ILE A 278 17.67 -0.44 -6.37
N MET A 279 16.88 -1.33 -5.77
CA MET A 279 16.89 -2.77 -5.97
C MET A 279 15.87 -3.15 -7.04
N LEU A 280 16.20 -2.81 -8.29
CA LEU A 280 15.39 -3.12 -9.47
C LEU A 280 16.22 -3.91 -10.49
N ASN A 281 15.58 -4.77 -11.26
CA ASN A 281 16.25 -5.42 -12.39
C ASN A 281 16.38 -4.44 -13.59
N LYS A 282 17.15 -4.81 -14.62
CA LYS A 282 17.38 -3.94 -15.78
C LYS A 282 16.08 -3.51 -16.49
N HIS A 283 15.12 -4.42 -16.62
CA HIS A 283 13.84 -4.15 -17.27
C HIS A 283 13.01 -3.16 -16.45
N ASP A 284 12.96 -3.31 -15.13
CA ASP A 284 12.20 -2.40 -14.28
C ASP A 284 12.88 -1.03 -14.17
N LEU A 285 14.22 -0.99 -14.12
CA LEU A 285 14.98 0.25 -14.20
C LEU A 285 14.68 1.04 -15.49
N SER A 286 14.50 0.36 -16.63
CA SER A 286 14.15 1.06 -17.89
C SER A 286 12.76 1.70 -17.89
N LYS A 287 11.86 1.28 -16.99
CA LYS A 287 10.56 1.95 -16.77
C LYS A 287 10.67 3.18 -15.86
N GLY A 288 11.87 3.48 -15.38
CA GLY A 288 12.14 4.48 -14.35
C GLY A 288 11.97 3.93 -12.94
N TYR A 289 12.21 4.80 -11.97
CA TYR A 289 12.04 4.53 -10.56
C TYR A 289 11.90 5.82 -9.77
#